data_AF-A0A8H6SVK3-F1
#
_entry.id   AF-A0A8H6SVK3-F1
#
_cell.length_a   1.000
_cell.length_b   1.000
_cell.length_c   1.000
_cell.angle_alpha   90.00
_cell.angle_beta   90.00
_cell.angle_gamma   90.00
#
_symmetry.space_group_name_H-M   'P 1'
#
loop_
_entity.id
_entity.type
_entity.pdbx_description
1 polymer ?
#
loop_
_entity_poly.entity_id
_entity_poly.type
_entity_poly.pdbx_seq_one_letter_code
_entity_poly.pdbx_strand_id
1 'polypeptide(L)'
;MDKQDQTSNNKPKACHSPLYTKYGLGTTAFSALQGGLLTGKYNDGIPDGTRFATVPMFRGATEGAQGEELLRKVRLLGEIAAELNSTPTALALAWVAAHRHTSTVILGVSSVAQLEANLAALEVLPKLDAAVLARIESVLGNRPQEPETYGRPPLNQGIL
;
A
#
# COMPACT_ATOMS: atom_id res chain seq x y z
N MET A 1 -7.37 7.64 -25.05
CA MET A 1 -6.17 7.42 -24.22
C MET A 1 -6.62 7.60 -22.78
N ASP A 2 -7.24 6.56 -22.22
CA ASP A 2 -8.02 6.67 -20.98
C ASP A 2 -7.11 6.98 -19.80
N LYS A 3 -7.43 8.08 -19.11
CA LYS A 3 -6.81 8.47 -17.86
C LYS A 3 -7.12 7.37 -16.85
N GLN A 4 -6.14 6.53 -16.56
CA GLN A 4 -6.25 5.55 -15.48
C GLN A 4 -6.50 6.30 -14.18
N ASP A 5 -7.72 6.12 -13.69
CA ASP A 5 -8.23 6.54 -12.39
C ASP A 5 -7.27 6.04 -11.29
N GLN A 6 -6.50 6.97 -10.69
CA GLN A 6 -5.52 6.67 -9.64
C GLN A 6 -6.18 6.24 -8.31
N THR A 7 -7.51 6.24 -8.21
CA THR A 7 -8.24 5.59 -7.10
C THR A 7 -8.30 4.07 -7.22
N SER A 8 -7.78 3.51 -8.32
CA SER A 8 -7.94 2.10 -8.71
C SER A 8 -7.14 1.07 -7.90
N ASN A 9 -6.26 1.45 -6.96
CA ASN A 9 -5.37 0.46 -6.34
C ASN A 9 -6.10 -0.61 -5.49
N ASN A 10 -7.35 -0.37 -5.11
CA ASN A 10 -8.19 -1.32 -4.36
C ASN A 10 -9.24 -2.05 -5.21
N LYS A 11 -9.53 -1.60 -6.44
CA LYS A 11 -10.44 -2.28 -7.39
C LYS A 11 -10.01 -3.72 -7.72
N PRO A 12 -8.71 -4.06 -7.90
CA PRO A 12 -8.27 -5.42 -8.21
C PRO A 12 -8.64 -6.43 -7.11
N LYS A 13 -8.56 -6.01 -5.83
CA LYS A 13 -8.74 -6.94 -4.70
C LYS A 13 -10.16 -7.53 -4.67
N ALA A 14 -11.17 -6.74 -5.02
CA ALA A 14 -12.56 -7.15 -4.91
C ALA A 14 -12.99 -8.06 -6.08
N CYS A 15 -12.63 -7.72 -7.31
CA CYS A 15 -12.98 -8.54 -8.49
C CYS A 15 -12.15 -9.82 -8.60
N HIS A 16 -10.94 -9.87 -8.02
CA HIS A 16 -10.07 -11.05 -8.05
C HIS A 16 -10.20 -11.94 -6.81
N SER A 17 -11.02 -11.58 -5.82
CA SER A 17 -11.30 -12.40 -4.62
C SER A 17 -11.56 -13.90 -4.90
N PRO A 18 -12.35 -14.27 -5.93
CA PRO A 18 -12.56 -15.68 -6.28
C PRO A 18 -11.27 -16.40 -6.70
N LEU A 19 -10.32 -15.72 -7.35
CA LEU A 19 -9.04 -16.30 -7.74
C LEU A 19 -8.23 -16.76 -6.53
N TYR A 20 -8.27 -15.99 -5.45
CA TYR A 20 -7.55 -16.30 -4.22
C TYR A 20 -8.27 -17.36 -3.38
N THR A 21 -9.58 -17.22 -3.21
CA THR A 21 -10.38 -18.07 -2.31
C THR A 21 -10.75 -19.42 -2.92
N LYS A 22 -11.02 -19.50 -4.22
CA LYS A 22 -11.42 -20.75 -4.90
C LYS A 22 -10.24 -21.52 -5.48
N TYR A 23 -9.25 -20.82 -6.03
CA TYR A 23 -8.14 -21.45 -6.75
C TYR A 23 -6.81 -21.40 -5.99
N GLY A 24 -6.79 -20.81 -4.78
CA GLY A 24 -5.60 -20.76 -3.93
C GLY A 24 -4.47 -19.91 -4.51
N LEU A 25 -4.75 -19.01 -5.45
CA LEU A 25 -3.73 -18.13 -6.02
C LEU A 25 -3.30 -17.07 -5.01
N GLY A 26 -2.01 -16.74 -5.02
CA GLY A 26 -1.44 -15.65 -4.24
C GLY A 26 -1.06 -14.46 -5.12
N THR A 27 -0.93 -13.29 -4.50
CA THR A 27 -0.51 -12.06 -5.18
C THR A 27 0.98 -11.78 -4.98
N THR A 28 1.61 -11.32 -6.05
CA THR A 28 2.92 -10.67 -5.99
C THR A 28 2.72 -9.15 -5.98
N ALA A 29 2.95 -8.52 -4.84
CA ALA A 29 2.78 -7.08 -4.67
C ALA A 29 4.01 -6.33 -5.18
N PHE A 30 3.80 -5.31 -6.02
CA PHE A 30 4.82 -4.37 -6.46
C PHE A 30 4.43 -2.94 -6.07
N SER A 31 5.39 -2.02 -6.07
CA SER A 31 5.16 -0.60 -5.72
C SER A 31 4.58 -0.38 -4.32
N ALA A 32 4.91 -1.25 -3.35
CA ALA A 32 4.40 -1.19 -1.98
C ALA A 32 4.66 0.16 -1.29
N LEU A 33 5.75 0.86 -1.63
CA LEU A 33 6.11 2.17 -1.07
C LEU A 33 5.62 3.38 -1.90
N GLN A 34 4.83 3.16 -2.95
CA GLN A 34 4.34 4.20 -3.87
C GLN A 34 5.43 5.19 -4.34
N GLY A 35 6.46 4.68 -5.02
CA GLY A 35 7.57 5.52 -5.49
C GLY A 35 8.43 6.13 -4.36
N GLY A 36 8.24 5.68 -3.13
CA GLY A 36 8.91 6.17 -1.93
C GLY A 36 8.07 7.14 -1.09
N LEU A 37 6.81 7.39 -1.47
CA LEU A 37 5.92 8.28 -0.71
C LEU A 37 5.76 7.82 0.75
N LEU A 38 5.57 6.52 0.94
CA LEU A 38 5.32 5.93 2.26
C LEU A 38 6.57 5.86 3.16
N THR A 39 7.72 6.36 2.72
CA THR A 39 8.91 6.43 3.59
C THR A 39 8.91 7.68 4.48
N GLY A 40 7.96 8.60 4.29
CA GLY A 40 7.87 9.86 5.04
C GLY A 40 8.87 10.94 4.63
N LYS A 41 9.79 10.66 3.70
CA LYS A 41 10.86 11.60 3.32
C LYS A 41 10.37 12.83 2.55
N TYR A 42 9.13 12.81 2.08
CA TYR A 42 8.50 13.93 1.36
C TYR A 42 7.55 14.76 2.25
N ASN A 43 7.48 14.44 3.55
CA ASN A 43 6.58 15.13 4.47
C ASN A 43 6.80 16.64 4.45
N ASP A 44 8.06 17.09 4.44
CA ASP A 44 8.45 18.49 4.58
C ASP A 44 9.00 19.10 3.27
N GLY A 45 8.60 18.54 2.13
CA GLY A 45 9.04 18.97 0.79
C GLY A 45 9.71 17.85 0.00
N ILE A 46 10.04 18.11 -1.26
CA ILE A 46 10.65 17.13 -2.15
C ILE A 46 12.17 17.30 -2.14
N PRO A 47 12.95 16.34 -1.59
CA PRO A 47 14.41 16.43 -1.63
C PRO A 47 14.95 16.24 -3.04
N ASP A 48 16.08 16.88 -3.34
CA ASP A 48 16.79 16.73 -4.61
C ASP A 48 17.23 15.30 -4.87
N GLY A 49 17.35 14.93 -6.15
CA GLY A 49 17.78 13.59 -6.57
C GLY A 49 16.80 12.45 -6.28
N THR A 50 15.63 12.75 -5.70
CA THR A 50 14.57 11.75 -5.46
C THR A 50 13.72 11.49 -6.71
N ARG A 51 12.92 10.42 -6.71
CA ARG A 51 11.99 10.12 -7.82
C ARG A 51 10.97 11.22 -8.06
N PHE A 52 10.50 11.87 -6.99
CA PHE A 52 9.51 12.95 -7.09
C PHE A 52 10.12 14.22 -7.69
N ALA A 53 11.44 14.42 -7.54
CA ALA A 53 12.17 15.50 -8.20
C ALA A 53 12.52 15.17 -9.67
N THR A 54 12.91 13.92 -9.96
CA THR A 54 13.58 13.58 -11.23
C THR A 54 12.69 12.89 -12.26
N VAL A 55 11.64 12.17 -11.84
CA VAL A 55 10.82 11.35 -12.73
C VAL A 55 9.50 12.08 -13.04
N PRO A 56 9.19 12.41 -14.31
CA PRO A 56 8.01 13.19 -14.68
C PRO A 56 6.67 12.65 -14.16
N MET A 57 6.53 11.32 -14.05
CA MET A 57 5.32 10.65 -13.56
C MET A 57 4.92 11.05 -12.12
N PHE A 58 5.88 11.47 -11.27
CA PHE A 58 5.63 11.80 -9.86
C PHE A 58 5.50 13.31 -9.59
N ARG A 59 5.61 14.16 -10.63
CA ARG A 59 5.45 15.61 -10.45
C ARG A 59 4.03 15.94 -9.99
N GLY A 60 3.92 16.85 -9.02
CA GLY A 60 2.63 17.25 -8.46
C GLY A 60 1.94 16.21 -7.58
N ALA A 61 2.55 15.04 -7.33
CA ALA A 61 1.93 13.99 -6.52
C ALA A 61 1.65 14.40 -5.06
N THR A 62 2.36 15.42 -4.56
CA THR A 62 2.19 15.98 -3.21
C THR A 62 1.61 17.39 -3.22
N GLU A 63 1.12 17.87 -4.37
CA GLU A 63 0.58 19.22 -4.53
C GLU A 63 -0.95 19.24 -4.47
N GLY A 64 -1.51 20.38 -4.07
CA GLY A 64 -2.95 20.59 -3.95
C GLY A 64 -3.61 19.74 -2.85
N ALA A 65 -4.92 19.88 -2.71
CA ALA A 65 -5.68 19.26 -1.60
C ALA A 65 -5.52 17.72 -1.54
N GLN A 66 -5.37 17.06 -2.69
CA GLN A 66 -5.19 15.61 -2.75
C GLN A 66 -3.79 15.21 -2.26
N GLY A 67 -2.75 15.93 -2.67
CA GLY A 67 -1.39 15.71 -2.21
C GLY A 67 -1.21 16.00 -0.73
N GLU A 68 -1.83 17.08 -0.24
CA GLU A 68 -1.85 17.42 1.19
C GLU A 68 -2.53 16.33 2.03
N GLU A 69 -3.66 15.79 1.57
CA GLU A 69 -4.33 14.66 2.25
C GLU A 69 -3.49 13.39 2.23
N LEU A 70 -2.79 13.10 1.13
CA LEU A 70 -1.84 11.98 1.06
C LEU A 70 -0.72 12.15 2.09
N LEU A 71 -0.09 13.32 2.16
CA LEU A 71 0.97 13.60 3.14
C LEU A 71 0.44 13.54 4.57
N ARG A 72 -0.78 14.02 4.83
CA ARG A 72 -1.44 13.91 6.14
C ARG A 72 -1.58 12.45 6.56
N LYS A 73 -2.04 11.57 5.66
CA LYS A 73 -2.12 10.12 5.93
C LYS A 73 -0.75 9.50 6.17
N VAL A 74 0.27 9.88 5.40
CA VAL A 74 1.65 9.39 5.60
C VAL A 74 2.18 9.78 6.97
N ARG A 75 1.92 11.01 7.44
CA ARG A 75 2.30 11.46 8.79
C ARG A 75 1.61 10.62 9.88
N LEU A 76 0.30 10.39 9.77
CA LEU A 76 -0.44 9.54 10.72
C LEU A 76 0.07 8.09 10.73
N LEU A 77 0.40 7.52 9.57
CA LEU A 77 1.03 6.19 9.51
C LEU A 77 2.41 6.19 10.17
N GLY A 78 3.14 7.31 10.08
CA GLY A 78 4.41 7.48 10.77
C GLY A 78 4.29 7.51 12.29
N GLU A 79 3.23 8.13 12.82
CA GLU A 79 2.92 8.09 14.26
C GLU A 79 2.67 6.65 14.73
N ILE A 80 1.85 5.89 13.99
CA ILE A 80 1.61 4.46 14.28
C ILE A 80 2.92 3.67 14.24
N ALA A 81 3.77 3.92 13.24
CA ALA A 81 5.06 3.24 13.12
C ALA A 81 5.98 3.55 14.31
N ALA A 82 6.01 4.81 14.77
CA ALA A 82 6.82 5.24 15.90
C ALA A 82 6.42 4.54 17.20
N GLU A 83 5.11 4.38 17.45
CA GLU A 83 4.61 3.62 18.61
C GLU A 83 5.05 2.15 18.60
N LEU A 84 5.24 1.57 17.41
CA LEU A 84 5.76 0.20 17.23
C LEU A 84 7.29 0.13 17.28
N ASN A 85 7.97 1.23 17.61
CA ASN A 85 9.42 1.41 17.54
C ASN A 85 9.96 1.08 16.14
N SER A 86 9.32 1.64 15.11
CA SER A 86 9.65 1.36 13.71
C SER A 86 9.51 2.60 12.82
N THR A 87 9.66 2.39 11.50
CA THR A 87 9.60 3.44 10.48
C THR A 87 8.36 3.30 9.60
N PRO A 88 7.89 4.39 8.96
CA PRO A 88 6.81 4.33 7.98
C PRO A 88 7.07 3.31 6.85
N THR A 89 8.32 3.22 6.40
CA THR A 89 8.78 2.27 5.38
C THR A 89 8.54 0.82 5.82
N ALA A 90 9.02 0.46 7.01
CA ALA A 90 8.88 -0.88 7.56
C ALA A 90 7.41 -1.23 7.84
N LEU A 91 6.64 -0.27 8.37
CA LEU A 91 5.20 -0.43 8.59
C LEU A 91 4.44 -0.72 7.28
N ALA A 92 4.70 0.07 6.23
CA ALA A 92 4.02 -0.09 4.95
C ALA A 92 4.30 -1.47 4.32
N LEU A 93 5.56 -1.92 4.35
CA LEU A 93 5.94 -3.23 3.82
C LEU A 93 5.37 -4.38 4.65
N ALA A 94 5.40 -4.26 5.99
CA ALA A 94 4.80 -5.24 6.88
C ALA A 94 3.29 -5.34 6.66
N TRP A 95 2.60 -4.21 6.47
CA TRP A 95 1.16 -4.19 6.20
C TRP A 95 0.81 -4.87 4.87
N VAL A 96 1.60 -4.67 3.82
CA VAL A 96 1.42 -5.38 2.55
C VAL A 96 1.68 -6.88 2.74
N ALA A 97 2.74 -7.26 3.45
CA ALA A 97 3.07 -8.67 3.72
C ALA A 97 2.04 -9.37 4.63
N ALA A 98 1.37 -8.65 5.53
CA ALA A 98 0.35 -9.19 6.42
C ALA A 98 -0.98 -9.52 5.72
N HIS A 99 -1.17 -9.08 4.47
CA HIS A 99 -2.38 -9.42 3.73
C HIS A 99 -2.45 -10.92 3.46
N ARG A 100 -3.57 -11.56 3.84
CA ARG A 100 -3.83 -13.00 3.71
C ARG A 100 -3.48 -13.60 2.34
N HIS A 101 -3.67 -12.85 1.26
CA HIS A 101 -3.46 -13.32 -0.10
C HIS A 101 -2.14 -12.88 -0.73
N THR A 102 -1.28 -12.16 0.00
CA THR A 102 0.04 -11.76 -0.49
C THR A 102 1.05 -12.87 -0.27
N SER A 103 1.58 -13.43 -1.36
CA SER A 103 2.62 -14.45 -1.30
C SER A 103 4.01 -13.84 -1.36
N THR A 104 4.18 -12.78 -2.15
CA THR A 104 5.50 -12.16 -2.37
C THR A 104 5.36 -10.65 -2.42
N VAL A 105 6.33 -9.94 -1.85
CA VAL A 105 6.46 -8.48 -1.94
C VAL A 105 7.77 -8.14 -2.65
N ILE A 106 7.68 -7.39 -3.75
CA ILE A 106 8.84 -6.90 -4.48
C ILE A 106 9.37 -5.62 -3.81
N LEU A 107 10.62 -5.68 -3.35
CA LEU A 107 11.29 -4.55 -2.70
C LEU A 107 11.98 -3.67 -3.75
N GLY A 108 11.62 -2.38 -3.78
CA GLY A 108 12.33 -1.39 -4.58
C GLY A 108 13.39 -0.69 -3.74
N VAL A 109 14.67 -0.83 -4.12
CA VAL A 109 15.82 -0.23 -3.42
C VAL A 109 16.82 0.34 -4.42
N SER A 110 17.54 1.40 -4.02
CA SER A 110 18.65 1.99 -4.75
C SER A 110 19.95 2.03 -3.94
N SER A 111 19.94 1.52 -2.71
CA SER A 111 21.11 1.40 -1.84
C SER A 111 20.93 0.27 -0.82
N VAL A 112 22.03 -0.19 -0.22
CA VAL A 112 22.02 -1.22 0.84
C VAL A 112 21.26 -0.73 2.07
N ALA A 113 21.44 0.53 2.47
CA ALA A 113 20.71 1.11 3.60
C ALA A 113 19.18 1.08 3.39
N GLN A 114 18.70 1.27 2.16
CA GLN A 114 17.27 1.12 1.86
C GLN A 114 16.80 -0.34 1.93
N LEU A 115 17.65 -1.29 1.57
CA LEU A 115 17.36 -2.71 1.75
C LEU A 115 17.22 -3.06 3.22
N GLU A 116 18.15 -2.62 4.07
CA GLU A 116 18.07 -2.82 5.52
C GLU A 116 16.80 -2.19 6.11
N ALA A 117 16.48 -0.95 5.72
CA ALA A 117 15.24 -0.29 6.13
C ALA A 117 13.98 -1.04 5.67
N ASN A 118 14.01 -1.67 4.49
CA ASN A 118 12.91 -2.49 4.00
C ASN A 118 12.79 -3.81 4.80
N LEU A 119 13.92 -4.45 5.12
CA LEU A 119 13.95 -5.72 5.86
C LEU A 119 13.51 -5.57 7.31
N ALA A 120 13.63 -4.37 7.89
CA ALA A 120 13.06 -4.04 9.20
C ALA A 120 11.53 -4.28 9.27
N ALA A 121 10.85 -4.43 8.14
CA ALA A 121 9.45 -4.86 8.09
C ALA A 121 9.20 -6.22 8.76
N LEU A 122 10.20 -7.12 8.76
CA LEU A 122 10.10 -8.44 9.40
C LEU A 122 9.91 -8.33 10.92
N GLU A 123 10.51 -7.31 11.53
CA GLU A 123 10.36 -7.01 12.96
C GLU A 123 9.00 -6.37 13.30
N VAL A 124 8.35 -5.74 12.31
CA VAL A 124 7.03 -5.10 12.48
C VAL A 124 5.89 -6.08 12.23
N LEU A 125 6.07 -7.01 11.29
CA LEU A 125 5.05 -7.97 10.89
C LEU A 125 4.36 -8.69 12.07
N PRO A 126 5.07 -9.25 13.08
CA PRO A 126 4.42 -9.89 14.22
C PRO A 126 3.70 -8.90 15.17
N LYS A 127 3.96 -7.60 15.06
CA LYS A 127 3.35 -6.54 15.88
C LYS A 127 2.04 -6.00 15.30
N LEU A 128 1.66 -6.42 14.09
CA LEU A 128 0.43 -5.98 13.42
C LEU A 128 -0.79 -6.74 13.95
N ASP A 129 -1.16 -6.45 15.20
CA ASP A 129 -2.37 -7.00 15.81
C ASP A 129 -3.65 -6.35 15.25
N ALA A 130 -4.82 -6.85 15.70
CA ALA A 130 -6.11 -6.37 15.24
C ALA A 130 -6.34 -4.88 15.54
N ALA A 131 -5.79 -4.34 16.64
CA ALA A 131 -5.95 -2.95 17.02
C ALA A 131 -5.09 -2.04 16.13
N VAL A 132 -3.84 -2.43 15.86
CA VAL A 132 -2.94 -1.73 14.94
C VAL A 132 -3.53 -1.73 13.53
N LEU A 133 -4.00 -2.88 13.04
CA LEU A 133 -4.62 -2.99 11.72
C LEU A 133 -5.87 -2.09 11.61
N ALA A 134 -6.74 -2.08 12.63
CA ALA A 134 -7.90 -1.20 12.65
C ALA A 134 -7.54 0.30 12.58
N ARG A 135 -6.46 0.71 13.25
CA ARG A 135 -5.94 2.09 13.17
C ARG A 135 -5.43 2.43 11.78
N ILE A 136 -4.67 1.51 11.15
CA ILE A 136 -4.20 1.70 9.77
C ILE A 136 -5.39 1.86 8.82
N GLU A 137 -6.41 0.99 8.93
CA GLU A 137 -7.62 1.08 8.11
C GLU A 137 -8.37 2.40 8.32
N SER A 138 -8.43 2.90 9.57
CA SER A 138 -9.04 4.20 9.87
C SER A 138 -8.30 5.37 9.21
N VAL A 139 -6.97 5.28 9.07
CA VAL A 139 -6.18 6.31 8.38
C VAL A 139 -6.38 6.24 6.86
N LEU A 140 -6.38 5.02 6.31
CA LEU A 140 -6.47 4.81 4.87
C LEU A 140 -7.87 5.12 4.32
N GLY A 141 -8.92 4.62 4.99
CA GLY A 141 -10.32 4.85 4.62
C GLY A 141 -10.65 4.40 3.20
N ASN A 142 -9.94 3.41 2.66
CA ASN A 142 -9.98 3.06 1.24
C ASN A 142 -10.50 1.63 0.96
N ARG A 143 -11.08 0.94 1.95
CA ARG A 143 -11.53 -0.46 1.85
C ARG A 143 -12.25 -0.75 0.52
N PRO A 144 -11.87 -1.83 -0.22
CA PRO A 144 -12.51 -2.16 -1.48
C PRO A 144 -14.02 -2.38 -1.29
N GLN A 145 -14.82 -1.84 -2.21
CA GLN A 145 -16.23 -2.20 -2.33
C GLN A 145 -16.36 -3.55 -3.06
N GLU A 146 -17.38 -4.33 -2.73
CA GLU A 146 -17.69 -5.54 -3.48
C GLU A 146 -18.04 -5.18 -4.94
N PRO A 147 -17.56 -5.97 -5.92
CA PRO A 147 -17.83 -5.67 -7.31
C PRO A 147 -19.33 -5.85 -7.61
N GLU A 148 -19.90 -4.92 -8.38
CA GLU A 148 -21.25 -5.11 -8.92
C GLU A 148 -21.28 -6.36 -9.79
N THR A 149 -22.26 -7.22 -9.54
CA THR A 149 -22.39 -8.48 -10.28
C THR A 149 -23.17 -8.34 -11.57
N TYR A 150 -23.83 -7.19 -11.82
CA TYR A 150 -24.68 -6.94 -13.00
C TYR A 150 -25.62 -8.11 -13.34
N GLY A 151 -26.22 -8.72 -12.33
CA GLY A 151 -27.12 -9.88 -12.49
C GLY A 151 -26.41 -11.21 -12.79
N ARG A 152 -25.08 -11.24 -12.86
CA ARG A 152 -24.31 -12.49 -12.94
C ARG A 152 -24.24 -13.13 -11.55
N PRO A 153 -24.27 -14.46 -11.45
CA PRO A 153 -23.99 -15.13 -10.20
C PRO A 153 -22.57 -14.78 -9.73
N PRO A 154 -22.36 -14.65 -8.41
CA PRO A 154 -21.04 -14.33 -7.90
C PRO A 154 -20.08 -15.48 -8.24
N LEU A 155 -18.86 -15.14 -8.66
CA LEU A 155 -17.85 -16.08 -9.14
C LEU A 155 -17.40 -17.12 -8.09
N ASN A 156 -17.80 -16.93 -6.82
CA ASN A 156 -17.58 -17.85 -5.71
C ASN A 156 -18.61 -19.00 -5.65
N GLN A 157 -19.73 -18.93 -6.38
CA GLN A 157 -20.65 -20.05 -6.51
C GLN A 157 -20.09 -21.05 -7.54
N GLY A 158 -20.04 -22.32 -7.16
CA GLY A 158 -19.66 -23.39 -8.08
C GLY A 158 -20.63 -23.42 -9.26
N ILE A 159 -20.09 -23.56 -10.47
CA ILE A 159 -20.91 -23.95 -11.62
C ILE A 159 -21.18 -25.44 -11.41
N LEU A 160 -22.30 -25.77 -10.78
CA LEU A 160 -22.91 -27.08 -10.82
C LEU A 160 -24.13 -27.01 -11.74
#